data_AF-A0A9X4DGL5-F1
#
_entry.id   AF-A0A9X4DGL5-F1
#
_cell.length_a   1.000
_cell.length_b   1.000
_cell.length_c   1.000
_cell.angle_alpha   90.00
_cell.angle_beta   90.00
_cell.angle_gamma   90.00
#
_symmetry.space_group_name_H-M   'P 1'
#
loop_
_entity.id
_entity.type
_entity.pdbx_description
1 polymer ?
#
loop_
_entity_poly.entity_id
_entity_poly.type
_entity_poly.pdbx_seq_one_letter_code
_entity_poly.pdbx_strand_id
1 'polypeptide(L)' 'MAYYRTPHDVTALPAWQALQQHRDAMQGFSMREAFAADTKRFDQFSLSSCGLFLDY' A
#
# COMPACT_ATOMS: atom_id res chain seq x y z
N MET A 1 -23.57 -8.33 4.82
CA MET A 1 -22.10 -8.26 4.76
C MET A 1 -21.52 -9.60 5.24
N ALA A 2 -21.34 -10.56 4.34
CA ALA A 2 -21.10 -11.99 4.65
C ALA A 2 -19.82 -12.54 3.98
N TYR A 3 -18.78 -11.72 3.86
CA TYR A 3 -17.50 -12.09 3.22
C TYR A 3 -16.62 -13.04 4.06
N TYR A 4 -17.04 -13.41 5.26
CA TYR A 4 -16.29 -14.29 6.18
C TYR A 4 -16.74 -15.75 6.16
N ARG A 5 -17.76 -16.12 5.35
CA ARG A 5 -18.35 -17.48 5.37
C ARG A 5 -17.57 -18.53 4.59
N THR A 6 -16.62 -18.12 3.75
CA THR A 6 -15.70 -19.02 3.05
C THR A 6 -14.29 -18.47 3.21
N PRO A 7 -13.38 -19.19 3.90
CA PRO A 7 -11.99 -18.79 3.93
C PRO A 7 -11.44 -18.87 2.51
N HIS A 8 -11.28 -17.72 1.87
CA HIS A 8 -10.52 -17.62 0.63
C HIS A 8 -9.05 -17.65 1.00
N ASP A 9 -8.31 -18.59 0.39
CA ASP A 9 -6.86 -18.57 0.50
C ASP A 9 -6.32 -17.36 -0.27
N VAL A 10 -6.15 -16.26 0.46
CA VAL A 10 -5.63 -15.01 -0.07
C VAL A 10 -4.21 -15.15 -0.61
N THR A 11 -3.46 -16.16 -0.14
CA THR A 11 -2.07 -16.37 -0.56
C THR A 11 -1.95 -16.99 -1.95
N ALA A 12 -2.98 -17.72 -2.37
CA ALA A 12 -3.09 -18.28 -3.72
C ALA A 12 -3.56 -17.26 -4.77
N LEU A 13 -4.00 -16.07 -4.36
CA LEU A 13 -4.46 -15.04 -5.29
C LEU A 13 -3.29 -14.48 -6.11
N PRO A 14 -3.45 -14.25 -7.44
CA PRO A 14 -2.43 -13.61 -8.26
C PRO A 14 -1.98 -12.24 -7.72
N ALA A 15 -2.91 -11.49 -7.12
CA ALA A 15 -2.61 -10.21 -6.47
C ALA A 15 -1.62 -10.37 -5.30
N TRP A 16 -1.74 -11.44 -4.50
CA TRP A 16 -0.82 -11.71 -3.40
C TRP A 16 0.57 -12.11 -3.87
N GLN A 17 0.66 -12.89 -4.96
CA GLN A 17 1.94 -13.20 -5.60
C GLN A 17 2.61 -11.94 -6.15
N ALA A 18 1.85 -11.03 -6.77
CA ALA A 18 2.35 -9.75 -7.24
C ALA A 18 2.84 -8.86 -6.08
N LEU A 19 2.13 -8.83 -4.95
CA LEU A 19 2.56 -8.10 -3.76
C LEU A 19 3.86 -8.67 -3.17
N GLN A 20 4.06 -9.99 -3.18
CA GLN A 20 5.32 -10.60 -2.74
C GLN A 20 6.49 -10.16 -3.61
N GLN A 21 6.34 -10.20 -4.94
CA GLN A 21 7.37 -9.73 -5.87
C GLN A 21 7.65 -8.24 -5.70
N HIS A 22 6.60 -7.43 -5.54
CA HIS A 22 6.74 -5.99 -5.30
C HIS A 22 7.46 -5.70 -3.99
N ARG A 23 7.15 -6.43 -2.91
CA ARG A 23 7.85 -6.34 -1.62
C ARG A 23 9.34 -6.63 -1.80
N ASP A 24 9.69 -7.67 -2.54
CA ASP A 24 11.08 -8.04 -2.77
C ASP A 24 11.83 -6.96 -3.58
N ALA A 25 11.16 -6.32 -4.56
CA ALA A 25 11.70 -5.16 -5.27
C ALA A 25 11.84 -3.91 -4.38
N MET A 26 10.95 -3.74 -3.40
CA MET A 26 10.94 -2.61 -2.46
C MET A 26 11.92 -2.76 -1.29
N GLN A 27 12.69 -3.85 -1.20
CA GLN A 27 13.65 -4.07 -0.11
C GLN A 27 14.69 -2.94 0.02
N GLY A 28 15.05 -2.30 -1.11
CA GLY A 28 15.97 -1.17 -1.15
C GLY A 28 15.29 0.21 -1.04
N PHE A 29 14.00 0.27 -0.75
CA PHE A 29 13.25 1.53 -0.77
C PHE A 29 13.66 2.45 0.38
N SER A 30 14.11 3.65 0.03
CA SER A 30 14.42 4.71 0.99
C SER A 30 13.32 5.77 0.97
N MET A 31 12.69 6.00 2.12
CA MET A 31 11.67 7.04 2.26
C MET A 31 12.24 8.43 1.94
N ARG A 32 13.51 8.70 2.31
CA ARG A 32 14.17 9.97 1.99
C ARG A 32 14.30 10.18 0.49
N GLU A 33 14.74 9.15 -0.22
CA GLU A 33 14.88 9.22 -1.69
C GLU A 33 13.52 9.34 -2.36
N ALA A 34 12.49 8.68 -1.82
CA ALA A 34 11.13 8.79 -2.34
C ALA A 34 10.56 10.21 -2.23
N PHE A 35 10.79 10.91 -1.11
CA PHE A 35 10.41 12.33 -0.97
C PHE A 35 11.29 13.26 -1.80
N ALA A 36 12.56 12.93 -1.99
CA ALA A 36 13.45 13.69 -2.86
C ALA A 36 13.08 13.55 -4.35
N ALA A 37 12.66 12.35 -4.76
CA ALA A 37 12.26 12.04 -6.12
C ALA A 37 10.86 12.58 -6.46
N ASP A 38 9.95 12.63 -5.49
CA ASP A 38 8.60 13.17 -5.67
C ASP A 38 8.22 14.11 -4.52
N THR A 39 8.27 15.42 -4.80
CA THR A 39 7.89 16.47 -3.86
C THR A 39 6.39 16.53 -3.60
N LYS A 40 5.56 15.92 -4.46
CA LYS A 40 4.09 15.83 -4.29
C LYS A 40 3.66 14.52 -3.65
N ARG A 41 4.61 13.71 -3.16
CA ARG A 41 4.31 12.44 -2.51
C ARG A 41 3.37 12.62 -1.33
N PHE A 42 3.59 13.63 -0.49
CA PHE A 42 2.71 13.91 0.66
C PHE A 42 1.24 14.10 0.23
N ASP A 43 0.99 14.86 -0.83
CA ASP A 43 -0.38 15.09 -1.33
C ASP A 43 -1.00 13.80 -1.91
N GLN A 44 -0.18 12.92 -2.50
CA GLN A 44 -0.65 11.64 -3.06
C GLN A 44 -0.89 10.56 -2.00
N PHE A 45 -0.16 10.63 -0.88
CA PHE A 45 -0.18 9.67 0.22
C PHE A 45 -0.85 10.26 1.47
N SER A 46 -1.71 11.26 1.29
CA SER A 46 -2.56 11.78 2.34
C SER A 46 -4.03 11.68 1.97
N LEU A 47 -4.87 11.48 2.98
CA LEU A 47 -6.31 11.42 2.85
C LEU A 47 -6.95 12.34 3.90
N SER A 48 -7.77 13.26 3.44
CA SER A 48 -8.59 14.11 4.32
C SER A 48 -10.07 13.79 4.11
N SER A 49 -10.75 13.34 5.16
CA SER A 49 -12.18 13.03 5.09
C SER A 49 -12.83 13.08 6.46
N CYS A 50 -14.11 13.48 6.52
CA CYS A 50 -14.89 13.54 7.76
C CYS A 50 -14.22 14.32 8.92
N GLY A 51 -13.42 15.35 8.59
CA GLY A 51 -12.67 16.14 9.58
C GLY A 51 -11.40 15.45 10.12
N LEU A 52 -11.01 14.31 9.55
CA LEU A 52 -9.78 13.58 9.86
C LEU A 52 -8.77 13.75 8.73
N PHE A 53 -7.51 13.88 9.11
CA PHE A 53 -6.37 13.89 8.21
C PHE A 53 -5.47 12.69 8.50
N LEU A 54 -5.15 11.93 7.46
CA LEU A 54 -4.31 10.74 7.50
C LEU A 54 -3.17 10.89 6.49
N ASP A 55 -1.96 10.53 6.92
CA ASP A 55 -0.74 10.46 6.10
C ASP A 55 -0.16 9.03 6.24
N TYR A 56 0.11 8.32 5.13
CA TYR A 56 0.41 6.89 5.11
C TYR A 56 1.60 6.45 4.25
#